data_AF-A0A1I6GB65-F1
#
_entry.id   AF-A0A1I6GB65-F1
#
_cell.length_a   1.000
_cell.length_b   1.000
_cell.length_c   1.000
_cell.angle_alpha   90.00
_cell.angle_beta   90.00
_cell.angle_gamma   90.00
#
_symmetry.space_group_name_H-M   'P 1'
#
loop_
_entity.id
_entity.type
_entity.pdbx_description
1 polymer ?
#
loop_
_entity_poly.entity_id
_entity_poly.type
_entity_poly.pdbx_seq_one_letter_code
_entity_poly.pdbx_strand_id
1 'polypeptide(L)'
;MDDVLDGIGGGVMVVDADWRVTRANEAAAGLFGRADANLVGADVRDAFPESVESTFAGHFGGADASPSAVAFEDYFPALETWLAVRTAPVDDGMVVSLRDVTERRRLERTLADREAELERLNRINAIIQEIIRELVGATTREEIEETVCERLAASDLYEFTWVGEREATSDRVASRTAAGDSDGLLELVDDDSPDAPETPERAVLRSGETRIVRRLVEDEAVPESVRRVAFARGLQSAIAVPLRYGTTTYGVLGVYATRPDAFSDRERESLETLGVATGFVINAARQRNLLLSDTVVELTFRVTDAADVLVAASARFDCSLSVAGVVPLGEGTLLCYVAVRDADPRAVLDAAASRDGVEGGRLVHETGDDEDAQGGLFEVTLTDASPLLSLTELGATVRTATFEDGAGRLVAEVAPDEDVRAVVEAVSASFVGTELLAKRERHRSVETAQEFRSSLHERLTARQRTALRVAYHGGYFQSPRDSTAEELADGLGISSSTLHYHLRAAQWKLVDAFLRGDDSERRRGETAEWHGGSEAR
;
A
#
# COMPACT_ATOMS: atom_id res chain seq x y z
N MET A 1 63.78 -23.33 25.91
CA MET A 1 62.90 -22.24 26.38
C MET A 1 62.41 -21.42 25.19
N ASP A 2 63.21 -21.26 24.13
CA ASP A 2 62.76 -20.66 22.87
C ASP A 2 61.67 -21.54 22.18
N ASP A 3 61.82 -22.87 22.18
CA ASP A 3 60.75 -23.80 21.73
C ASP A 3 59.40 -23.65 22.48
N VAL A 4 59.41 -23.08 23.70
CA VAL A 4 58.20 -22.87 24.51
C VAL A 4 57.51 -21.56 24.13
N LEU A 5 58.27 -20.55 23.68
CA LEU A 5 57.76 -19.25 23.23
C LEU A 5 57.22 -19.31 21.79
N ASP A 6 57.81 -20.15 20.94
CA ASP A 6 57.34 -20.38 19.56
C ASP A 6 56.08 -21.25 19.48
N GLY A 7 55.78 -22.03 20.53
CA GLY A 7 54.54 -22.80 20.65
C GLY A 7 53.29 -21.97 21.01
N ILE A 8 53.46 -20.68 21.32
CA ILE A 8 52.38 -19.76 21.64
C ILE A 8 51.90 -19.10 20.34
N GLY A 9 50.64 -19.31 19.95
CA GLY A 9 50.08 -18.78 18.70
C GLY A 9 49.93 -17.24 18.60
N GLY A 10 50.53 -16.48 19.52
CA GLY A 10 50.57 -15.01 19.52
C GLY A 10 52.01 -14.51 19.60
N GLY A 11 52.25 -13.28 19.15
CA GLY A 11 53.57 -12.65 19.24
C GLY A 11 53.98 -12.42 20.69
N VAL A 12 55.20 -12.76 21.06
CA VAL A 12 55.76 -12.52 22.40
C VAL A 12 57.15 -11.91 22.27
N MET A 13 57.39 -10.83 22.99
CA MET A 13 58.70 -10.18 23.13
C MET A 13 59.05 -10.03 24.60
N VAL A 14 60.34 -10.13 24.92
CA VAL A 14 60.90 -9.81 26.23
C VAL A 14 61.79 -8.60 26.07
N VAL A 15 61.61 -7.62 26.95
CA VAL A 15 62.30 -6.34 26.96
C VAL A 15 63.03 -6.22 28.30
N ASP A 16 64.28 -5.78 28.30
CA ASP A 16 65.05 -5.54 29.54
C ASP A 16 64.74 -4.17 30.18
N ALA A 17 65.40 -3.87 31.30
CA ALA A 17 65.27 -2.59 32.00
C ALA A 17 65.74 -1.37 31.19
N ASP A 18 66.56 -1.57 30.15
CA ASP A 18 67.07 -0.54 29.24
C ASP A 18 66.18 -0.39 27.98
N TRP A 19 64.98 -0.94 28.00
CA TRP A 19 64.00 -0.94 26.89
C TRP A 19 64.44 -1.72 25.66
N ARG A 20 65.46 -2.58 25.76
CA ARG A 20 65.93 -3.37 24.61
C ARG A 20 65.22 -4.71 24.53
N VAL A 21 64.78 -5.06 23.33
CA VAL A 21 64.19 -6.39 23.08
C VAL A 21 65.29 -7.44 23.23
N THR A 22 65.22 -8.30 24.24
CA THR A 22 66.17 -9.40 24.46
C THR A 22 65.75 -10.67 23.74
N ARG A 23 64.45 -10.86 23.52
CA ARG A 23 63.88 -11.99 22.77
C ARG A 23 62.60 -11.59 22.05
N ALA A 24 62.35 -12.18 20.89
CA ALA A 24 61.09 -12.11 20.17
C ALA A 24 60.84 -13.47 19.48
N ASN A 25 59.63 -14.01 19.57
CA ASN A 25 59.25 -15.24 18.86
C ASN A 25 58.94 -14.96 17.37
N GLU A 26 58.85 -16.02 16.55
CA GLU A 26 58.59 -15.88 15.11
C GLU A 26 57.27 -15.15 14.82
N ALA A 27 56.24 -15.41 15.63
CA ALA A 27 54.94 -14.75 15.52
C ALA A 27 55.03 -13.22 15.74
N ALA A 28 55.87 -12.75 16.68
CA ALA A 28 56.10 -11.32 16.88
C ALA A 28 56.83 -10.70 15.68
N ALA A 29 57.87 -11.36 15.18
CA ALA A 29 58.63 -10.89 14.01
C ALA A 29 57.75 -10.79 12.75
N GLY A 30 56.86 -11.76 12.54
CA GLY A 30 55.88 -11.77 11.45
C GLY A 30 54.87 -10.62 11.55
N LEU A 31 54.36 -10.32 12.75
CA LEU A 31 53.39 -9.23 12.95
C LEU A 31 53.96 -7.85 12.65
N PHE A 32 55.26 -7.61 12.88
CA PHE A 32 55.90 -6.33 12.58
C PHE A 32 56.33 -6.17 11.11
N GLY A 33 55.91 -7.08 10.21
CA GLY A 33 56.28 -7.05 8.79
C GLY A 33 57.79 -7.20 8.56
N ARG A 34 58.50 -7.74 9.55
CA ARG A 34 59.96 -7.80 9.64
C ARG A 34 60.41 -9.24 9.84
N ALA A 35 60.01 -10.11 8.91
CA ALA A 35 60.44 -11.52 8.92
C ALA A 35 61.97 -11.68 8.92
N ASP A 36 62.72 -10.68 8.43
CA ASP A 36 64.19 -10.68 8.35
C ASP A 36 64.90 -9.56 9.16
N ALA A 37 64.18 -8.74 9.92
CA ALA A 37 64.83 -7.70 10.74
C ALA A 37 65.02 -8.19 12.18
N ASN A 38 66.26 -8.16 12.65
CA ASN A 38 66.61 -8.57 14.01
C ASN A 38 65.96 -7.59 15.02
N LEU A 39 64.78 -7.93 15.53
CA LEU A 39 64.09 -7.16 16.59
C LEU A 39 64.91 -7.17 17.87
N VAL A 40 65.70 -8.23 18.09
CA VAL A 40 66.58 -8.38 19.25
C VAL A 40 67.67 -7.30 19.24
N GLY A 41 67.76 -6.56 20.33
CA GLY A 41 68.71 -5.47 20.56
C GLY A 41 68.19 -4.08 20.18
N ALA A 42 67.03 -3.97 19.51
CA ALA A 42 66.38 -2.70 19.23
C ALA A 42 65.70 -2.14 20.49
N ASP A 43 65.62 -0.81 20.59
CA ASP A 43 64.77 -0.15 21.58
C ASP A 43 63.31 -0.43 21.21
N VAL A 44 62.55 -1.05 22.12
CA VAL A 44 61.17 -1.41 21.87
C VAL A 44 60.32 -0.17 21.61
N ARG A 45 60.65 0.99 22.16
CA ARG A 45 59.87 2.23 21.98
C ARG A 45 59.98 2.79 20.57
N ASP A 46 61.13 2.57 19.92
CA ASP A 46 61.38 2.96 18.53
C ASP A 46 60.92 1.87 17.55
N ALA A 47 61.01 0.61 17.96
CA ALA A 47 60.65 -0.54 17.13
C ALA A 47 59.13 -0.82 17.11
N PHE A 48 58.39 -0.40 18.14
CA PHE A 48 56.95 -0.58 18.21
C PHE A 48 56.24 0.33 17.18
N PRO A 49 55.38 -0.20 16.30
CA PRO A 49 54.64 0.58 15.32
C PRO A 49 53.71 1.58 15.97
N GLU A 50 53.48 2.68 15.27
CA GLU A 50 52.54 3.71 15.69
C GLU A 50 51.09 3.22 15.49
N SER A 51 50.27 3.38 16.53
CA SER A 51 48.82 3.15 16.48
C SER A 51 48.04 4.45 16.37
N VAL A 52 46.79 4.36 15.92
CA VAL A 52 45.88 5.52 15.82
C VAL A 52 45.69 6.22 17.17
N GLU A 53 45.57 5.47 18.27
CA GLU A 53 45.38 6.03 19.62
C GLU A 53 46.70 6.30 20.35
N SER A 54 47.84 5.89 19.78
CA SER A 54 49.18 6.04 20.35
C SER A 54 49.33 5.50 21.77
N THR A 55 48.52 4.49 22.15
CA THR A 55 48.40 4.00 23.53
C THR A 55 49.72 3.47 24.10
N PHE A 56 50.52 2.75 23.29
CA PHE A 56 51.83 2.24 23.73
C PHE A 56 52.83 3.36 24.03
N ALA A 57 52.95 4.33 23.12
CA ALA A 57 53.84 5.47 23.25
C ALA A 57 53.42 6.38 24.42
N GLY A 58 52.11 6.54 24.65
CA GLY A 58 51.59 7.27 25.80
C GLY A 58 51.97 6.67 27.15
N HIS A 59 52.04 5.33 27.26
CA HIS A 59 52.43 4.65 28.49
C HIS A 59 53.94 4.55 28.69
N PHE A 60 54.72 4.34 27.62
CA PHE A 60 56.14 3.96 27.72
C PHE A 60 57.13 4.92 27.02
N GLY A 61 56.65 5.96 26.34
CA GLY A 61 57.50 6.92 25.61
C GLY A 61 58.14 8.02 26.48
N GLY A 62 57.77 8.12 27.76
CA GLY A 62 58.29 9.14 28.69
C GLY A 62 59.66 8.79 29.28
N ALA A 63 60.44 9.80 29.67
CA ALA A 63 61.75 9.63 30.31
C ALA A 63 61.68 8.92 31.68
N ASP A 64 60.55 9.07 32.39
CA ASP A 64 60.29 8.44 33.69
C ASP A 64 59.52 7.11 33.57
N ALA A 65 59.35 6.58 32.35
CA ALA A 65 58.61 5.34 32.12
C ALA A 65 59.31 4.16 32.82
N SER A 66 58.51 3.26 33.40
CA SER A 66 58.97 2.02 34.00
C SER A 66 58.13 0.85 33.49
N PRO A 67 58.71 -0.37 33.38
CA PRO A 67 57.94 -1.59 33.10
C PRO A 67 56.70 -1.72 34.00
N SER A 68 55.52 -1.79 33.39
CA SER A 68 54.25 -1.91 34.11
C SER A 68 53.26 -2.77 33.33
N ALA A 69 52.26 -3.30 34.04
CA ALA A 69 51.22 -4.09 33.42
C ALA A 69 50.16 -3.18 32.76
N VAL A 70 50.02 -3.28 31.45
CA VAL A 70 49.06 -2.51 30.64
C VAL A 70 48.41 -3.48 29.65
N ALA A 71 47.13 -3.29 29.35
CA ALA A 71 46.42 -4.05 28.34
C ALA A 71 45.52 -3.13 27.52
N PHE A 72 45.64 -3.17 26.19
CA PHE A 72 44.84 -2.35 25.28
C PHE A 72 44.69 -3.03 23.91
N GLU A 73 43.78 -2.52 23.08
CA GLU A 73 43.57 -2.96 21.71
C GLU A 73 43.53 -1.77 20.77
N ASP A 74 44.50 -1.68 19.87
CA ASP A 74 44.67 -0.53 18.99
C ASP A 74 44.71 -0.97 17.53
N TYR A 75 44.34 -0.07 16.62
CA TYR A 75 44.60 -0.21 15.20
C TYR A 75 45.98 0.35 14.84
N PHE A 76 46.77 -0.44 14.13
CA PHE A 76 48.10 -0.08 13.66
C PHE A 76 48.06 0.08 12.13
N PRO A 77 47.97 1.31 11.60
CA PRO A 77 47.78 1.56 10.16
C PRO A 77 48.90 0.98 9.29
N ALA A 78 50.16 1.05 9.76
CA ALA A 78 51.31 0.51 9.04
C ALA A 78 51.26 -1.02 8.86
N LEU A 79 50.49 -1.70 9.71
CA LEU A 79 50.29 -3.15 9.67
C LEU A 79 48.89 -3.54 9.17
N GLU A 80 48.01 -2.56 8.93
CA GLU A 80 46.58 -2.76 8.65
C GLU A 80 45.86 -3.70 9.64
N THR A 81 46.36 -3.79 10.87
CA THR A 81 46.01 -4.84 11.84
C THR A 81 45.53 -4.23 13.16
N TRP A 82 44.51 -4.84 13.77
CA TRP A 82 44.16 -4.60 15.18
C TRP A 82 44.97 -5.53 16.07
N LEU A 83 45.79 -4.98 16.96
CA LEU A 83 46.57 -5.77 17.92
C LEU A 83 46.06 -5.59 19.33
N ALA A 84 45.78 -6.71 20.00
CA ALA A 84 45.65 -6.74 21.45
C ALA A 84 47.06 -6.86 22.06
N VAL A 85 47.47 -5.80 22.74
CA VAL A 85 48.79 -5.67 23.38
C VAL A 85 48.60 -5.85 24.87
N ARG A 86 49.39 -6.74 25.48
CA ARG A 86 49.49 -6.84 26.93
C ARG A 86 50.94 -6.81 27.36
N THR A 87 51.22 -6.04 28.38
CA THR A 87 52.53 -5.98 29.02
C THR A 87 52.44 -6.53 30.43
N ALA A 88 53.50 -7.17 30.89
CA ALA A 88 53.63 -7.61 32.28
C ALA A 88 55.08 -7.42 32.75
N PRO A 89 55.30 -6.78 33.92
CA PRO A 89 56.66 -6.61 34.45
C PRO A 89 57.22 -7.97 34.88
N VAL A 90 58.52 -8.14 34.71
CA VAL A 90 59.31 -9.29 35.20
C VAL A 90 60.56 -8.76 35.91
N ASP A 91 61.27 -9.63 36.64
CA ASP A 91 62.40 -9.23 37.51
C ASP A 91 63.47 -8.37 36.82
N ASP A 92 63.67 -8.54 35.50
CA ASP A 92 64.67 -7.83 34.70
C ASP A 92 64.06 -7.15 33.46
N GLY A 93 62.85 -6.60 33.58
CA GLY A 93 62.20 -5.82 32.51
C GLY A 93 60.71 -6.11 32.33
N MET A 94 60.30 -6.42 31.10
CA MET A 94 58.88 -6.58 30.72
C MET A 94 58.67 -7.64 29.64
N VAL A 95 57.56 -8.38 29.73
CA VAL A 95 57.07 -9.21 28.62
C VAL A 95 55.96 -8.47 27.90
N VAL A 96 56.03 -8.42 26.57
CA VAL A 96 55.01 -7.86 25.68
C VAL A 96 54.40 -9.00 24.87
N SER A 97 53.12 -9.28 25.08
CA SER A 97 52.36 -10.21 24.24
C SER A 97 51.47 -9.44 23.27
N LEU A 98 51.45 -9.90 22.03
CA LEU A 98 50.75 -9.34 20.88
C LEU A 98 49.83 -10.40 20.30
N ARG A 99 48.58 -10.04 20.06
CA ARG A 99 47.65 -10.93 19.39
C ARG A 99 46.92 -10.15 18.30
N ASP A 100 46.97 -10.67 17.08
CA ASP A 100 46.10 -10.20 16.00
C ASP A 100 44.64 -10.50 16.36
N VAL A 101 43.83 -9.44 16.47
CA VAL A 101 42.39 -9.50 16.74
C VAL A 101 41.59 -8.87 15.60
N THR A 102 42.19 -8.71 14.41
CA THR A 102 41.57 -8.09 13.24
C THR A 102 40.31 -8.82 12.81
N GLU A 103 40.36 -10.15 12.66
CA GLU A 103 39.18 -10.94 12.29
C GLU A 103 38.07 -10.86 13.34
N ARG A 104 38.42 -10.88 14.63
CA ARG A 104 37.44 -10.70 15.72
C ARG A 104 36.79 -9.32 15.63
N ARG A 105 37.58 -8.25 15.48
CA ARG A 105 37.06 -6.87 15.34
C ARG A 105 36.22 -6.69 14.08
N ARG A 106 36.56 -7.35 12.97
CA ARG A 106 35.76 -7.37 11.72
C ARG A 106 34.41 -8.06 11.94
N LEU A 107 34.40 -9.22 12.60
CA LEU A 107 33.17 -9.93 12.94
C LEU A 107 32.30 -9.15 13.91
N GLU A 108 32.87 -8.58 14.97
CA GLU A 108 32.14 -7.75 15.95
C GLU A 108 31.49 -6.53 15.28
N ARG A 109 32.22 -5.84 14.39
CA ARG A 109 31.65 -4.73 13.59
C ARG A 109 30.51 -5.21 12.70
N THR A 110 30.73 -6.31 11.96
CA THR A 110 29.72 -6.86 11.06
C THR A 110 28.46 -7.27 11.83
N LEU A 111 28.61 -7.87 13.02
CA LEU A 111 27.48 -8.22 13.88
C LEU A 111 26.74 -6.97 14.37
N ALA A 112 27.47 -5.98 14.88
CA ALA A 112 26.87 -4.72 15.34
C ALA A 112 26.10 -4.01 14.21
N ASP A 113 26.66 -3.96 12.99
CA ASP A 113 26.00 -3.37 11.82
C ASP A 113 24.71 -4.13 11.46
N ARG A 114 24.74 -5.47 11.55
CA ARG A 114 23.57 -6.32 11.27
C ARG A 114 22.49 -6.20 12.36
N GLU A 115 22.88 -6.12 13.62
CA GLU A 115 21.96 -5.91 14.75
C GLU A 115 21.27 -4.56 14.62
N ALA A 116 22.02 -3.49 14.34
CA ALA A 116 21.47 -2.16 14.11
C ALA A 116 20.48 -2.13 12.93
N GLU A 117 20.79 -2.82 11.82
CA GLU A 117 19.87 -2.91 10.68
C GLU A 117 18.59 -3.68 11.02
N LEU A 118 18.69 -4.78 11.78
CA LEU A 118 17.52 -5.55 12.21
C LEU A 118 16.63 -4.75 13.16
N GLU A 119 17.22 -4.02 14.12
CA GLU A 119 16.48 -3.15 15.03
C GLU A 119 15.74 -2.04 14.27
N ARG A 120 16.40 -1.44 13.27
CA ARG A 120 15.82 -0.43 12.39
C ARG A 120 14.61 -0.97 11.63
N LEU A 121 14.76 -2.12 10.97
CA LEU A 121 13.67 -2.75 10.21
C LEU A 121 12.49 -3.14 11.12
N ASN A 122 12.77 -3.65 12.32
CA ASN A 122 11.72 -3.96 13.29
C ASN A 122 10.97 -2.72 13.75
N ARG A 123 11.68 -1.59 13.97
CA ARG A 123 11.06 -0.32 14.34
C ARG A 123 10.12 0.19 13.24
N ILE A 124 10.54 0.11 11.97
CA ILE A 124 9.72 0.53 10.82
C ILE A 124 8.47 -0.32 10.69
N ASN A 125 8.61 -1.64 10.77
CA ASN A 125 7.46 -2.53 10.70
C ASN A 125 6.46 -2.28 11.84
N ALA A 126 6.95 -2.00 13.05
CA ALA A 126 6.10 -1.64 14.17
C ALA A 126 5.30 -0.35 13.89
N ILE A 127 5.96 0.71 13.42
CA ILE A 127 5.32 1.99 13.07
C ILE A 127 4.26 1.78 11.98
N ILE A 128 4.60 1.06 10.91
CA ILE A 128 3.65 0.82 9.80
C ILE A 128 2.44 0.02 10.27
N GLN A 129 2.64 -1.01 11.10
CA GLN A 129 1.53 -1.77 11.67
C GLN A 129 0.66 -0.95 12.63
N GLU A 130 1.23 0.01 13.35
CA GLU A 130 0.49 0.94 14.18
C GLU A 130 -0.36 1.89 13.34
N ILE A 131 0.22 2.47 12.29
CA ILE A 131 -0.50 3.33 11.34
C ILE A 131 -1.68 2.57 10.72
N ILE A 132 -1.45 1.38 10.16
CA ILE A 132 -2.51 0.59 9.52
C ILE A 132 -3.67 0.31 10.49
N ARG A 133 -3.39 0.06 11.78
CA ARG A 133 -4.43 -0.14 12.81
C ARG A 133 -5.22 1.12 13.09
N GLU A 134 -4.58 2.28 13.13
CA GLU A 134 -5.22 3.58 13.35
C GLU A 134 -6.11 3.97 12.16
N LEU A 135 -5.66 3.68 10.93
CA LEU A 135 -6.42 3.96 9.71
C LEU A 135 -7.80 3.30 9.66
N VAL A 136 -7.98 2.11 10.25
CA VAL A 136 -9.28 1.40 10.25
C VAL A 136 -10.38 2.19 10.97
N GLY A 137 -10.03 3.06 11.91
CA GLY A 137 -10.98 3.92 12.62
C GLY A 137 -11.28 5.24 11.91
N ALA A 138 -10.45 5.63 10.95
CA ALA A 138 -10.54 6.93 10.30
C ALA A 138 -11.78 7.04 9.42
N THR A 139 -12.33 8.25 9.40
CA THR A 139 -13.67 8.52 8.87
C THR A 139 -13.67 9.40 7.62
N THR A 140 -12.56 10.11 7.41
CA THR A 140 -12.38 11.04 6.30
C THR A 140 -11.01 10.82 5.68
N ARG A 141 -10.88 11.21 4.42
CA ARG A 141 -9.60 11.18 3.70
C ARG A 141 -8.54 12.04 4.38
N GLU A 142 -8.91 13.22 4.84
CA GLU A 142 -8.01 14.15 5.53
C GLU A 142 -7.41 13.53 6.80
N GLU A 143 -8.25 12.91 7.64
CA GLU A 143 -7.81 12.20 8.86
C GLU A 143 -6.85 11.04 8.55
N ILE A 144 -7.11 10.29 7.47
CA ILE A 144 -6.25 9.19 7.00
C ILE A 144 -4.87 9.72 6.60
N GLU A 145 -4.84 10.77 5.78
CA GLU A 145 -3.60 11.34 5.24
C GLU A 145 -2.76 11.97 6.35
N GLU A 146 -3.38 12.73 7.26
CA GLU A 146 -2.73 13.34 8.43
C GLU A 146 -2.10 12.28 9.32
N THR A 147 -2.85 11.20 9.65
CA THR A 147 -2.36 10.09 10.47
C THR A 147 -1.10 9.46 9.88
N VAL A 148 -1.08 9.18 8.57
CA VAL A 148 0.08 8.58 7.89
C VAL A 148 1.29 9.50 7.98
N CYS A 149 1.12 10.77 7.61
CA CYS A 149 2.21 11.74 7.62
C CYS A 149 2.79 11.95 9.01
N GLU A 150 1.94 12.26 9.99
CA GLU A 150 2.36 12.57 11.36
C GLU A 150 3.09 11.40 12.02
N ARG A 151 2.58 10.17 11.88
CA ARG A 151 3.19 8.99 12.52
C ARG A 151 4.54 8.64 11.91
N LEU A 152 4.70 8.80 10.60
CA LEU A 152 5.98 8.56 9.94
C LEU A 152 7.00 9.64 10.31
N ALA A 153 6.62 10.92 10.28
CA ALA A 153 7.50 12.04 10.65
C ALA A 153 7.84 12.08 12.15
N ALA A 154 6.96 11.56 13.02
CA ALA A 154 7.22 11.41 14.45
C ALA A 154 8.18 10.25 14.76
N SER A 155 8.45 9.37 13.79
CA SER A 155 9.51 8.39 13.93
C SER A 155 10.83 9.06 13.57
N ASP A 156 11.82 9.00 14.46
CA ASP A 156 13.18 9.58 14.24
C ASP A 156 13.93 9.00 12.99
N LEU A 157 13.24 8.19 12.18
CA LEU A 157 13.71 7.54 10.97
C LEU A 157 13.55 8.41 9.72
N TYR A 158 12.55 9.29 9.72
CA TYR A 158 12.18 10.13 8.59
C TYR A 158 12.06 11.59 9.04
N GLU A 159 12.61 12.51 8.26
CA GLU A 159 12.67 13.93 8.61
C GLU A 159 11.44 14.70 8.12
N PHE A 160 10.93 14.29 6.96
CA PHE A 160 9.84 14.97 6.28
C PHE A 160 8.99 13.96 5.51
N THR A 161 7.67 14.08 5.66
CA THR A 161 6.69 13.27 4.93
C THR A 161 5.54 14.14 4.45
N TRP A 162 4.94 13.77 3.33
CA TRP A 162 3.79 14.48 2.81
C TRP A 162 2.95 13.59 1.91
N VAL A 163 1.67 13.90 1.81
CA VAL A 163 0.75 13.27 0.87
C VAL A 163 0.30 14.30 -0.15
N GLY A 164 0.41 13.91 -1.41
CA GLY A 164 -0.08 14.68 -2.55
C GLY A 164 -1.11 13.91 -3.35
N GLU A 165 -1.91 14.64 -4.12
CA GLU A 165 -2.74 14.07 -5.16
C GLU A 165 -2.50 14.77 -6.49
N ARG A 166 -2.90 14.12 -7.58
CA ARG A 166 -2.94 14.77 -8.88
C ARG A 166 -4.17 15.67 -8.92
N GLU A 167 -3.97 16.96 -9.17
CA GLU A 167 -5.08 17.89 -9.33
C GLU A 167 -5.83 17.56 -10.63
N ALA A 168 -7.16 17.53 -10.64
CA ALA A 168 -7.91 17.09 -11.81
C ALA A 168 -7.95 18.07 -13.00
N THR A 169 -7.36 19.25 -12.85
CA THR A 169 -7.44 20.32 -13.86
C THR A 169 -6.13 20.55 -14.58
N SER A 170 -5.07 19.86 -14.14
CA SER A 170 -3.70 20.07 -14.53
C SER A 170 -2.92 18.78 -14.26
N ASP A 171 -1.84 18.48 -14.96
CA ASP A 171 -0.98 17.34 -14.57
C ASP A 171 -0.13 17.65 -13.31
N ARG A 172 -0.63 18.53 -12.43
CA ARG A 172 0.04 19.00 -11.23
C ARG A 172 -0.16 18.01 -10.09
N VAL A 173 0.82 18.02 -9.20
CA VAL A 173 0.66 17.46 -7.87
C VAL A 173 0.31 18.59 -6.94
N ALA A 174 -0.74 18.42 -6.14
CA ALA A 174 -1.09 19.32 -5.08
C ALA A 174 -0.85 18.63 -3.74
N SER A 175 -0.05 19.24 -2.89
CA SER A 175 0.12 18.82 -1.51
C SER A 175 -1.20 18.94 -0.74
N ARG A 176 -1.61 17.87 -0.07
CA ARG A 176 -2.81 17.82 0.77
C ARG A 176 -2.46 17.96 2.23
N THR A 177 -1.43 17.25 2.67
CA THR A 177 -0.94 17.30 4.05
C THR A 177 0.55 16.99 4.08
N ALA A 178 1.19 17.44 5.15
CA ALA A 178 2.62 17.32 5.35
C ALA A 178 2.94 17.30 6.84
N ALA A 179 3.97 16.54 7.21
CA ALA A 179 4.50 16.48 8.56
C ALA A 179 6.04 16.46 8.54
N GLY A 180 6.65 17.01 9.58
CA GLY A 180 8.09 17.28 9.62
C GLY A 180 8.46 18.61 8.95
N ASP A 181 9.75 18.82 8.69
CA ASP A 181 10.26 20.09 8.17
C ASP A 181 10.10 20.19 6.63
N SER A 182 9.04 20.89 6.18
CA SER A 182 8.60 20.95 4.78
C SER A 182 9.02 22.22 4.01
N ASP A 183 9.57 23.22 4.71
CA ASP A 183 9.76 24.61 4.24
C ASP A 183 10.40 24.71 2.81
N GLY A 184 9.60 25.13 1.83
CA GLY A 184 10.05 25.40 0.46
C GLY A 184 10.29 24.16 -0.42
N LEU A 185 10.22 22.92 0.11
CA LEU A 185 10.23 21.73 -0.76
C LEU A 185 8.86 21.48 -1.38
N LEU A 186 7.78 21.65 -0.60
CA LEU A 186 6.41 21.55 -1.11
C LEU A 186 6.11 22.61 -2.18
N GLU A 187 6.61 23.83 -2.02
CA GLU A 187 6.45 24.90 -3.02
C GLU A 187 7.01 24.52 -4.39
N LEU A 188 8.08 23.70 -4.43
CA LEU A 188 8.68 23.21 -5.68
C LEU A 188 7.91 22.03 -6.26
N VAL A 189 7.29 21.22 -5.42
CA VAL A 189 6.49 20.07 -5.87
C VAL A 189 5.12 20.52 -6.39
N ASP A 190 4.56 21.55 -5.76
CA ASP A 190 3.30 22.19 -6.14
C ASP A 190 3.42 23.10 -7.39
N ASP A 191 4.62 23.20 -7.98
CA ASP A 191 4.90 24.03 -9.18
C ASP A 191 4.08 23.58 -10.40
N ASP A 192 3.45 24.58 -10.99
CA ASP A 192 2.43 24.47 -12.04
C ASP A 192 2.82 25.04 -13.36
N SER A 193 4.04 25.55 -13.43
CA SER A 193 4.64 25.95 -14.67
C SER A 193 4.49 24.82 -15.71
N PRO A 194 4.15 25.14 -16.97
CA PRO A 194 4.19 24.16 -18.06
C PRO A 194 5.57 23.50 -18.22
N ASP A 195 6.62 24.18 -17.76
CA ASP A 195 8.01 23.72 -17.76
C ASP A 195 8.42 23.12 -16.39
N ALA A 196 7.47 22.84 -15.51
CA ALA A 196 7.73 22.24 -14.20
C ALA A 196 8.46 20.90 -14.40
N PRO A 197 9.59 20.68 -13.71
CA PRO A 197 10.42 19.54 -13.96
C PRO A 197 9.78 18.26 -13.37
N GLU A 198 10.03 17.12 -14.01
CA GLU A 198 9.54 15.82 -13.57
C GLU A 198 10.14 15.47 -12.19
N THR A 199 9.30 15.42 -11.14
CA THR A 199 9.68 14.97 -9.80
C THR A 199 9.44 13.46 -9.62
N PRO A 200 10.10 12.79 -8.66
CA PRO A 200 9.82 11.39 -8.35
C PRO A 200 8.33 11.11 -8.10
N GLU A 201 7.64 12.03 -7.42
CA GLU A 201 6.23 11.92 -7.08
C GLU A 201 5.30 12.06 -8.30
N ARG A 202 5.63 12.95 -9.24
CA ARG A 202 4.92 13.04 -10.54
C ARG A 202 5.05 11.77 -11.34
N ALA A 203 6.26 11.19 -11.37
CA ALA A 203 6.50 9.92 -12.04
C ALA A 203 5.67 8.79 -11.43
N VAL A 204 5.56 8.72 -10.09
CA VAL A 204 4.73 7.73 -9.38
C VAL A 204 3.25 7.90 -9.67
N LEU A 205 2.72 9.13 -9.64
CA LEU A 205 1.31 9.38 -9.95
C LEU A 205 0.95 8.98 -11.39
N ARG A 206 1.91 9.05 -12.32
CA ARG A 206 1.73 8.63 -13.71
C ARG A 206 1.86 7.12 -13.90
N SER A 207 2.86 6.49 -13.29
CA SER A 207 3.17 5.07 -13.52
C SER A 207 2.49 4.13 -12.55
N GLY A 208 2.05 4.61 -11.38
CA GLY A 208 1.58 3.77 -10.28
C GLY A 208 2.69 2.92 -9.64
N GLU A 209 3.97 3.21 -9.92
CA GLU A 209 5.12 2.44 -9.44
C GLU A 209 5.99 3.28 -8.51
N THR A 210 6.33 2.72 -7.35
CA THR A 210 7.22 3.34 -6.36
C THR A 210 8.56 3.76 -6.94
N ARG A 211 9.02 4.98 -6.60
CA ARG A 211 10.32 5.53 -7.00
C ARG A 211 11.20 5.79 -5.78
N ILE A 212 12.44 5.33 -5.83
CA ILE A 212 13.45 5.56 -4.78
C ILE A 212 14.57 6.42 -5.36
N VAL A 213 14.91 7.47 -4.62
CA VAL A 213 16.09 8.30 -4.86
C VAL A 213 17.09 8.04 -3.73
N ARG A 214 18.13 7.28 -4.04
CA ARG A 214 19.15 6.85 -3.07
C ARG A 214 20.05 7.97 -2.57
N ARG A 215 20.37 8.91 -3.46
CA ARG A 215 21.23 10.07 -3.16
C ARG A 215 20.63 11.32 -3.79
N LEU A 216 19.73 11.94 -3.04
CA LEU A 216 18.87 13.03 -3.49
C LEU A 216 19.64 14.21 -4.09
N VAL A 217 20.76 14.58 -3.49
CA VAL A 217 21.58 15.72 -3.93
C VAL A 217 22.45 15.39 -5.15
N GLU A 218 22.76 14.12 -5.39
CA GLU A 218 23.63 13.67 -6.49
C GLU A 218 22.86 13.24 -7.73
N ASP A 219 21.58 12.85 -7.59
CA ASP A 219 20.80 12.27 -8.67
C ASP A 219 20.40 13.31 -9.72
N GLU A 220 20.92 13.21 -10.94
CA GLU A 220 20.61 14.14 -12.04
C GLU A 220 19.18 14.01 -12.56
N ALA A 221 18.48 12.91 -12.26
CA ALA A 221 17.06 12.79 -12.56
C ALA A 221 16.19 13.67 -11.65
N VAL A 222 16.73 14.14 -10.52
CA VAL A 222 16.02 15.05 -9.61
C VAL A 222 16.27 16.50 -10.01
N PRO A 223 15.23 17.34 -10.09
CA PRO A 223 15.38 18.73 -10.51
C PRO A 223 16.35 19.52 -9.64
N GLU A 224 17.16 20.39 -10.26
CA GLU A 224 18.21 21.13 -9.53
C GLU A 224 17.66 21.99 -8.38
N SER A 225 16.48 22.59 -8.55
CA SER A 225 15.78 23.34 -7.50
C SER A 225 15.51 22.47 -6.27
N VAL A 226 14.98 21.26 -6.47
CA VAL A 226 14.71 20.28 -5.41
C VAL A 226 16.01 19.85 -4.73
N ARG A 227 17.07 19.56 -5.51
CA ARG A 227 18.38 19.17 -4.96
C ARG A 227 18.99 20.25 -4.08
N ARG A 228 18.87 21.52 -4.46
CA ARG A 228 19.38 22.66 -3.67
C ARG A 228 18.64 22.80 -2.34
N VAL A 229 17.31 22.69 -2.34
CA VAL A 229 16.51 22.74 -1.11
C VAL A 229 16.80 21.52 -0.23
N ALA A 230 16.87 20.33 -0.81
CA ALA A 230 17.24 19.10 -0.10
C ALA A 230 18.61 19.21 0.58
N PHE A 231 19.62 19.72 -0.14
CA PHE A 231 20.96 19.94 0.41
C PHE A 231 20.95 20.93 1.58
N ALA A 232 20.23 22.05 1.45
CA ALA A 232 20.13 23.06 2.52
C ALA A 232 19.48 22.50 3.80
N ARG A 233 18.64 21.47 3.67
CA ARG A 233 17.94 20.77 4.76
C ARG A 233 18.64 19.52 5.27
N GLY A 234 19.73 19.10 4.64
CA GLY A 234 20.40 17.84 4.97
C GLY A 234 19.61 16.58 4.55
N LEU A 235 18.63 16.71 3.66
CA LEU A 235 17.91 15.56 3.09
C LEU A 235 18.82 14.84 2.09
N GLN A 236 19.00 13.53 2.26
CA GLN A 236 19.96 12.74 1.50
C GLN A 236 19.32 11.65 0.64
N SER A 237 18.10 11.20 0.96
CA SER A 237 17.35 10.26 0.14
C SER A 237 15.85 10.50 0.24
N ALA A 238 15.11 9.98 -0.74
CA ALA A 238 13.65 10.06 -0.79
C ALA A 238 13.04 8.77 -1.38
N ILE A 239 11.81 8.49 -0.98
CA ILE A 239 10.94 7.49 -1.63
C ILE A 239 9.57 8.10 -1.87
N ALA A 240 9.03 7.85 -3.05
CA ALA A 240 7.68 8.24 -3.43
C ALA A 240 6.87 6.95 -3.66
N VAL A 241 5.79 6.79 -2.90
CA VAL A 241 4.98 5.57 -2.85
C VAL A 241 3.55 5.87 -3.30
N PRO A 242 2.97 5.11 -4.24
CA PRO A 242 1.59 5.33 -4.67
C PRO A 242 0.60 4.92 -3.58
N LEU A 243 -0.38 5.77 -3.31
CA LEU A 243 -1.56 5.43 -2.51
C LEU A 243 -2.60 4.82 -3.45
N ARG A 244 -2.65 3.49 -3.51
CA ARG A 244 -3.41 2.78 -4.54
C ARG A 244 -4.34 1.72 -3.98
N TYR A 245 -5.45 1.50 -4.68
CA TYR A 245 -6.34 0.36 -4.47
C TYR A 245 -6.82 -0.13 -5.85
N GLY A 246 -6.56 -1.41 -6.14
CA GLY A 246 -6.77 -1.96 -7.48
C GLY A 246 -5.90 -1.25 -8.53
N THR A 247 -6.53 -0.80 -9.62
CA THR A 247 -5.89 -0.04 -10.71
C THR A 247 -5.83 1.46 -10.44
N THR A 248 -6.52 1.94 -9.41
CA THR A 248 -6.67 3.37 -9.13
C THR A 248 -5.59 3.87 -8.17
N THR A 249 -4.92 4.97 -8.56
CA THR A 249 -3.98 5.72 -7.71
C THR A 249 -4.66 6.98 -7.20
N TYR A 250 -4.90 7.06 -5.88
CA TYR A 250 -5.57 8.19 -5.23
C TYR A 250 -4.61 9.33 -4.88
N GLY A 251 -3.31 9.01 -4.79
CA GLY A 251 -2.30 9.98 -4.41
C GLY A 251 -0.92 9.36 -4.33
N VAL A 252 0.01 10.13 -3.78
CA VAL A 252 1.40 9.74 -3.55
C VAL A 252 1.82 10.16 -2.16
N LEU A 253 2.54 9.27 -1.48
CA LEU A 253 3.21 9.52 -0.23
C LEU A 253 4.70 9.75 -0.50
N GLY A 254 5.18 10.96 -0.27
CA GLY A 254 6.60 11.30 -0.29
C GLY A 254 7.21 11.17 1.11
N VAL A 255 8.30 10.42 1.23
CA VAL A 255 9.05 10.23 2.50
C VAL A 255 10.52 10.56 2.27
N TYR A 256 11.07 11.41 3.13
CA TYR A 256 12.42 11.96 3.02
C TYR A 256 13.25 11.65 4.27
N ALA A 257 14.52 11.30 4.06
CA ALA A 257 15.44 10.95 5.13
C ALA A 257 16.76 11.73 5.02
N THR A 258 17.39 11.98 6.16
CA THR A 258 18.71 12.66 6.29
C THR A 258 19.89 11.72 6.07
N ARG A 259 19.64 10.43 5.84
CA ARG A 259 20.65 9.40 5.56
C ARG A 259 20.71 9.09 4.06
N PRO A 260 21.91 8.82 3.52
CA PRO A 260 22.03 8.33 2.15
C PRO A 260 21.57 6.87 2.11
N ASP A 261 21.02 6.44 0.97
CA ASP A 261 20.60 5.05 0.77
C ASP A 261 19.66 4.54 1.87
N ALA A 262 18.82 5.43 2.44
CA ALA A 262 18.04 5.10 3.65
C ALA A 262 17.08 3.93 3.41
N PHE A 263 16.42 3.91 2.26
CA PHE A 263 15.36 2.98 1.90
C PHE A 263 15.92 1.68 1.32
N SER A 264 16.01 0.64 2.15
CA SER A 264 16.34 -0.71 1.69
C SER A 264 15.15 -1.35 0.97
N ASP A 265 15.38 -2.46 0.26
CA ASP A 265 14.29 -3.19 -0.43
C ASP A 265 13.17 -3.60 0.54
N ARG A 266 13.52 -3.96 1.78
CA ARG A 266 12.54 -4.30 2.81
C ARG A 266 11.74 -3.09 3.28
N GLU A 267 12.37 -1.93 3.40
CA GLU A 267 11.66 -0.70 3.80
C GLU A 267 10.73 -0.20 2.71
N ARG A 268 11.18 -0.32 1.46
CA ARG A 268 10.33 -0.10 0.29
C ARG A 268 9.08 -0.99 0.36
N GLU A 269 9.24 -2.30 0.55
CA GLU A 269 8.10 -3.24 0.63
C GLU A 269 7.14 -2.89 1.78
N SER A 270 7.66 -2.52 2.94
CA SER A 270 6.82 -2.12 4.08
C SER A 270 6.06 -0.82 3.78
N LEU A 271 6.71 0.19 3.19
CA LEU A 271 6.06 1.45 2.81
C LEU A 271 5.06 1.26 1.66
N GLU A 272 5.34 0.37 0.70
CA GLU A 272 4.38 -0.03 -0.35
C GLU A 272 3.13 -0.69 0.25
N THR A 273 3.32 -1.54 1.27
CA THR A 273 2.21 -2.14 2.02
C THR A 273 1.36 -1.06 2.69
N LEU A 274 2.00 -0.04 3.28
CA LEU A 274 1.30 1.12 3.84
C LEU A 274 0.55 1.91 2.76
N GLY A 275 1.14 2.12 1.59
CA GLY A 275 0.50 2.81 0.45
C GLY A 275 -0.76 2.11 -0.03
N VAL A 276 -0.73 0.77 -0.13
CA VAL A 276 -1.90 -0.04 -0.48
C VAL A 276 -2.98 0.02 0.61
N ALA A 277 -2.60 -0.13 1.88
CA ALA A 277 -3.55 -0.05 2.99
C ALA A 277 -4.21 1.34 3.07
N THR A 278 -3.43 2.40 2.87
CA THR A 278 -3.93 3.79 2.86
C THR A 278 -4.89 4.02 1.71
N GLY A 279 -4.55 3.58 0.48
CA GLY A 279 -5.44 3.67 -0.67
C GLY A 279 -6.76 2.93 -0.46
N PHE A 280 -6.72 1.73 0.14
CA PHE A 280 -7.92 0.98 0.50
C PHE A 280 -8.83 1.73 1.48
N VAL A 281 -8.26 2.31 2.54
CA VAL A 281 -9.04 3.04 3.55
C VAL A 281 -9.60 4.34 2.98
N ILE A 282 -8.86 5.05 2.10
CA ILE A 282 -9.38 6.22 1.37
C ILE A 282 -10.61 5.84 0.55
N ASN A 283 -10.54 4.75 -0.20
CA ASN A 283 -11.68 4.26 -0.99
C ASN A 283 -12.89 3.93 -0.09
N ALA A 284 -12.65 3.22 1.02
CA ALA A 284 -13.71 2.86 1.97
C ALA A 284 -14.38 4.12 2.58
N ALA A 285 -13.60 5.14 2.92
CA ALA A 285 -14.12 6.41 3.43
C ALA A 285 -14.98 7.14 2.38
N ARG A 286 -14.54 7.17 1.10
CA ARG A 286 -15.33 7.75 -0.01
C ARG A 286 -16.66 7.03 -0.22
N GLN A 287 -16.64 5.70 -0.29
CA GLN A 287 -17.85 4.90 -0.49
C GLN A 287 -18.85 5.10 0.65
N ARG A 288 -18.36 5.19 1.89
CA ARG A 288 -19.20 5.49 3.05
C ARG A 288 -19.83 6.88 2.98
N ASN A 289 -19.08 7.90 2.53
CA ASN A 289 -19.62 9.25 2.39
C ASN A 289 -20.71 9.33 1.32
N LEU A 290 -20.55 8.62 0.19
CA LEU A 290 -21.60 8.47 -0.81
C LEU A 290 -22.87 7.81 -0.23
N LEU A 291 -22.70 6.78 0.61
CA LEU A 291 -23.80 6.10 1.29
C LEU A 291 -24.46 6.89 2.41
N LEU A 292 -23.85 7.95 2.94
CA LEU A 292 -24.39 8.73 4.05
C LEU A 292 -24.90 10.12 3.61
N SER A 293 -24.41 10.66 2.49
CA SER A 293 -24.78 11.99 2.01
C SER A 293 -26.22 12.06 1.49
N ASP A 294 -26.95 13.13 1.81
CA ASP A 294 -28.30 13.39 1.29
C ASP A 294 -28.27 13.91 -0.17
N THR A 295 -27.08 14.20 -0.68
CA THR A 295 -26.87 14.71 -2.04
C THR A 295 -25.77 13.91 -2.72
N VAL A 296 -25.99 13.55 -3.98
CA VAL A 296 -25.05 12.79 -4.82
C VAL A 296 -24.87 13.50 -6.15
N VAL A 297 -23.72 13.30 -6.79
CA VAL A 297 -23.48 13.78 -8.15
C VAL A 297 -23.59 12.61 -9.10
N GLU A 298 -24.60 12.64 -9.96
CA GLU A 298 -24.84 11.70 -11.06
C GLU A 298 -23.98 12.09 -12.26
N LEU A 299 -23.14 11.17 -12.72
CA LEU A 299 -22.30 11.27 -13.91
C LEU A 299 -22.80 10.29 -14.96
N THR A 300 -23.05 10.78 -16.17
CA THR A 300 -23.40 9.93 -17.32
C THR A 300 -22.25 9.90 -18.30
N PHE A 301 -21.72 8.71 -18.60
CA PHE A 301 -20.67 8.49 -19.57
C PHE A 301 -21.22 7.80 -20.82
N ARG A 302 -20.62 8.10 -21.97
CA ARG A 302 -20.69 7.30 -23.19
C ARG A 302 -19.35 6.61 -23.38
N VAL A 303 -19.37 5.31 -23.66
CA VAL A 303 -18.17 4.51 -23.93
C VAL A 303 -18.31 3.92 -25.32
N THR A 304 -17.34 4.14 -26.20
CA THR A 304 -17.32 3.52 -27.55
C THR A 304 -16.06 2.72 -27.80
N ASP A 305 -15.20 2.56 -26.79
CA ASP A 305 -13.96 1.80 -26.93
C ASP A 305 -14.27 0.32 -27.08
N ALA A 306 -13.77 -0.30 -28.16
CA ALA A 306 -13.89 -1.75 -28.38
C ALA A 306 -12.95 -2.58 -27.48
N ALA A 307 -12.09 -1.92 -26.70
CA ALA A 307 -11.39 -2.54 -25.58
C ALA A 307 -12.36 -2.97 -24.47
N ASP A 308 -13.48 -2.24 -24.28
CA ASP A 308 -14.51 -2.66 -23.33
C ASP A 308 -15.22 -3.94 -23.84
N VAL A 309 -15.27 -4.96 -22.98
CA VAL A 309 -15.80 -6.28 -23.34
C VAL A 309 -17.29 -6.25 -23.68
N LEU A 310 -18.09 -5.39 -23.02
CA LEU A 310 -19.53 -5.31 -23.20
C LEU A 310 -19.88 -4.49 -24.44
N VAL A 311 -19.14 -3.41 -24.72
CA VAL A 311 -19.17 -2.67 -25.99
C VAL A 311 -18.88 -3.62 -27.14
N ALA A 312 -17.77 -4.34 -27.08
CA ALA A 312 -17.38 -5.26 -28.15
C ALA A 312 -18.38 -6.41 -28.35
N ALA A 313 -18.96 -6.93 -27.26
CA ALA A 313 -20.00 -7.95 -27.32
C ALA A 313 -21.28 -7.43 -27.96
N SER A 314 -21.79 -6.26 -27.54
CA SER A 314 -23.00 -5.66 -28.12
C SER A 314 -22.86 -5.43 -29.63
N ALA A 315 -21.70 -4.93 -30.09
CA ALA A 315 -21.43 -4.71 -31.51
C ALA A 315 -21.33 -6.03 -32.31
N ARG A 316 -20.73 -7.06 -31.72
CA ARG A 316 -20.49 -8.34 -32.41
C ARG A 316 -21.77 -9.14 -32.63
N PHE A 317 -22.68 -9.10 -31.67
CA PHE A 317 -23.90 -9.89 -31.67
C PHE A 317 -25.16 -9.08 -32.00
N ASP A 318 -25.02 -7.77 -32.26
CA ASP A 318 -26.14 -6.86 -32.55
C ASP A 318 -27.23 -6.93 -31.46
N CYS A 319 -26.76 -6.83 -30.21
CA CYS A 319 -27.58 -7.15 -29.03
C CYS A 319 -27.57 -6.05 -27.99
N SER A 320 -28.60 -6.04 -27.14
CA SER A 320 -28.70 -5.13 -26.00
C SER A 320 -28.24 -5.82 -24.71
N LEU A 321 -27.25 -5.22 -24.05
CA LEU A 321 -26.72 -5.67 -22.78
C LEU A 321 -27.06 -4.66 -21.69
N SER A 322 -27.51 -5.14 -20.53
CA SER A 322 -27.74 -4.29 -19.36
C SER A 322 -27.14 -4.93 -18.10
N VAL A 323 -26.36 -4.15 -17.36
CA VAL A 323 -25.76 -4.64 -16.11
C VAL A 323 -26.82 -4.52 -15.00
N ALA A 324 -27.34 -5.67 -14.60
CA ALA A 324 -28.37 -5.81 -13.58
C ALA A 324 -27.81 -5.63 -12.16
N GLY A 325 -26.52 -5.92 -11.96
CA GLY A 325 -25.85 -5.76 -10.67
C GLY A 325 -24.33 -5.84 -10.79
N VAL A 326 -23.65 -5.16 -9.88
CA VAL A 326 -22.20 -5.09 -9.80
C VAL A 326 -21.79 -5.42 -8.37
N VAL A 327 -20.85 -6.34 -8.20
CA VAL A 327 -20.33 -6.77 -6.89
C VAL A 327 -18.80 -6.74 -6.92
N PRO A 328 -18.14 -5.83 -6.18
CA PRO A 328 -16.68 -5.85 -6.05
C PRO A 328 -16.27 -7.07 -5.22
N LEU A 329 -15.35 -7.89 -5.73
CA LEU A 329 -14.88 -9.10 -5.04
C LEU A 329 -13.56 -8.90 -4.28
N GLY A 330 -12.89 -7.75 -4.46
CA GLY A 330 -11.55 -7.45 -3.94
C GLY A 330 -10.46 -7.65 -5.01
N GLU A 331 -9.25 -7.13 -4.78
CA GLU A 331 -8.08 -7.31 -5.67
C GLU A 331 -8.24 -6.75 -7.10
N GLY A 332 -9.05 -5.71 -7.30
CA GLY A 332 -9.26 -5.12 -8.64
C GLY A 332 -10.12 -6.00 -9.55
N THR A 333 -10.99 -6.84 -8.96
CA THR A 333 -11.95 -7.66 -9.69
C THR A 333 -13.39 -7.24 -9.42
N LEU A 334 -14.22 -7.35 -10.45
CA LEU A 334 -15.62 -6.92 -10.46
C LEU A 334 -16.53 -8.02 -11.03
N LEU A 335 -17.42 -8.57 -10.20
CA LEU A 335 -18.46 -9.48 -10.67
C LEU A 335 -19.66 -8.69 -11.19
N CYS A 336 -19.97 -8.86 -12.48
CA CYS A 336 -21.11 -8.22 -13.12
C CYS A 336 -22.18 -9.25 -13.48
N TYR A 337 -23.43 -8.95 -13.16
CA TYR A 337 -24.60 -9.66 -13.66
C TYR A 337 -25.14 -8.93 -14.89
N VAL A 338 -25.00 -9.55 -16.06
CA VAL A 338 -25.33 -8.93 -17.36
C VAL A 338 -26.54 -9.63 -17.96
N ALA A 339 -27.60 -8.86 -18.17
CA ALA A 339 -28.78 -9.30 -18.89
C ALA A 339 -28.60 -9.04 -20.39
N VAL A 340 -28.93 -10.03 -21.20
CA VAL A 340 -28.83 -10.03 -22.67
C VAL A 340 -30.23 -10.04 -23.26
N ARG A 341 -30.43 -9.25 -24.30
CA ARG A 341 -31.59 -9.30 -25.19
C ARG A 341 -31.13 -9.37 -26.64
N ASP A 342 -31.94 -10.02 -27.46
CA ASP A 342 -31.76 -10.14 -28.91
C ASP A 342 -30.54 -10.98 -29.32
N ALA A 343 -30.01 -11.81 -28.41
CA ALA A 343 -28.92 -12.75 -28.69
C ALA A 343 -28.88 -13.93 -27.72
N ASP A 344 -28.20 -15.01 -28.14
CA ASP A 344 -27.85 -16.15 -27.29
C ASP A 344 -26.90 -15.72 -26.16
N PRO A 345 -27.33 -15.76 -24.88
CA PRO A 345 -26.48 -15.36 -23.76
C PRO A 345 -25.24 -16.27 -23.60
N ARG A 346 -25.27 -17.53 -24.06
CA ARG A 346 -24.08 -18.39 -24.05
C ARG A 346 -23.04 -17.92 -25.06
N ALA A 347 -23.47 -17.64 -26.29
CA ALA A 347 -22.57 -17.15 -27.33
C ALA A 347 -21.92 -15.81 -26.95
N VAL A 348 -22.71 -14.92 -26.34
CA VAL A 348 -22.22 -13.64 -25.80
C VAL A 348 -21.20 -13.87 -24.66
N LEU A 349 -21.52 -14.76 -23.71
CA LEU A 349 -20.63 -15.09 -22.59
C LEU A 349 -19.30 -15.70 -23.07
N ASP A 350 -19.34 -16.68 -23.99
CA ASP A 350 -18.14 -17.33 -24.52
C ASP A 350 -17.24 -16.33 -25.26
N ALA A 351 -17.84 -15.38 -25.98
CA ALA A 351 -17.10 -14.31 -26.62
C ALA A 351 -16.51 -13.29 -25.64
N ALA A 352 -17.21 -13.00 -24.53
CA ALA A 352 -16.68 -12.14 -23.47
C ALA A 352 -15.52 -12.82 -22.72
N ALA A 353 -15.70 -14.08 -22.32
CA ALA A 353 -14.72 -14.87 -21.56
C ALA A 353 -13.41 -15.18 -22.32
N SER A 354 -13.39 -14.96 -23.64
CA SER A 354 -12.19 -15.12 -24.48
C SER A 354 -11.39 -13.83 -24.64
N ARG A 355 -11.83 -12.72 -24.05
CA ARG A 355 -11.08 -11.45 -24.07
C ARG A 355 -10.13 -11.36 -22.89
N ASP A 356 -9.03 -10.64 -23.12
CA ASP A 356 -8.14 -10.22 -22.04
C ASP A 356 -8.90 -9.34 -21.04
N GLY A 357 -8.58 -9.49 -19.76
CA GLY A 357 -9.23 -8.78 -18.66
C GLY A 357 -10.57 -9.40 -18.18
N VAL A 358 -10.87 -10.63 -18.59
CA VAL A 358 -12.02 -11.42 -18.09
C VAL A 358 -11.50 -12.72 -17.47
N GLU A 359 -11.76 -12.93 -16.17
CA GLU A 359 -11.30 -14.14 -15.47
C GLU A 359 -12.21 -15.34 -15.70
N GLY A 360 -13.49 -15.09 -16.01
CA GLY A 360 -14.46 -16.12 -16.31
C GLY A 360 -15.89 -15.65 -16.17
N GLY A 361 -16.83 -16.56 -16.34
CA GLY A 361 -18.23 -16.28 -16.13
C GLY A 361 -19.10 -17.53 -16.20
N ARG A 362 -20.38 -17.37 -15.85
CA ARG A 362 -21.35 -18.45 -15.81
C ARG A 362 -22.72 -17.95 -16.24
N LEU A 363 -23.40 -18.75 -17.04
CA LEU A 363 -24.80 -18.51 -17.38
C LEU A 363 -25.68 -18.74 -16.14
N VAL A 364 -26.49 -17.74 -15.77
CA VAL A 364 -27.43 -17.83 -14.65
C VAL A 364 -28.76 -18.40 -15.11
N HIS A 365 -29.34 -17.84 -16.18
CA HIS A 365 -30.53 -18.38 -16.83
C HIS A 365 -30.66 -17.90 -18.28
N GLU A 366 -31.42 -18.65 -19.08
CA GLU A 366 -31.84 -18.28 -20.43
C GLU A 366 -33.31 -17.86 -20.40
N THR A 367 -33.68 -16.91 -21.26
CA THR A 367 -35.06 -16.45 -21.43
C THR A 367 -35.40 -16.64 -22.90
N GLY A 368 -36.44 -17.44 -23.20
CA GLY A 368 -36.92 -17.71 -24.56
C GLY A 368 -36.38 -19.01 -25.17
N ASP A 369 -37.29 -19.92 -25.54
CA ASP A 369 -37.02 -21.07 -26.43
C ASP A 369 -37.28 -20.69 -27.91
N ASP A 370 -37.87 -19.50 -28.16
CA ASP A 370 -38.23 -18.97 -29.47
C ASP A 370 -37.16 -17.99 -29.98
N GLU A 371 -36.83 -18.06 -31.28
CA GLU A 371 -35.80 -17.25 -31.95
C GLU A 371 -36.03 -15.72 -31.81
N ASP A 372 -37.26 -15.27 -31.59
CA ASP A 372 -37.63 -13.85 -31.48
C ASP A 372 -37.58 -13.27 -30.04
N ALA A 373 -37.28 -14.10 -29.04
CA ALA A 373 -37.24 -13.68 -27.62
C ALA A 373 -35.95 -14.13 -26.92
N GLN A 374 -34.87 -14.33 -27.69
CA GLN A 374 -33.62 -14.87 -27.18
C GLN A 374 -32.93 -13.89 -26.24
N GLY A 375 -32.62 -14.34 -25.03
CA GLY A 375 -31.91 -13.55 -24.04
C GLY A 375 -31.61 -14.35 -22.78
N GLY A 376 -31.21 -13.66 -21.72
CA GLY A 376 -30.83 -14.33 -20.48
C GLY A 376 -30.08 -13.44 -19.53
N LEU A 377 -29.54 -14.06 -18.49
CA LEU A 377 -28.68 -13.44 -17.50
C LEU A 377 -27.43 -14.30 -17.35
N PHE A 378 -26.26 -13.69 -17.44
CA PHE A 378 -25.00 -14.33 -17.09
C PHE A 378 -24.24 -13.49 -16.06
N GLU A 379 -23.37 -14.14 -15.31
CA GLU A 379 -22.37 -13.47 -14.47
C GLU A 379 -21.01 -13.52 -15.17
N VAL A 380 -20.24 -12.43 -15.09
CA VAL A 380 -18.89 -12.33 -15.65
C VAL A 380 -18.00 -11.59 -14.66
N THR A 381 -16.79 -12.11 -14.44
CA THR A 381 -15.77 -11.50 -13.58
C THR A 381 -14.81 -10.70 -14.46
N LEU A 382 -14.79 -9.39 -14.24
CA LEU A 382 -13.97 -8.43 -14.98
C LEU A 382 -12.80 -7.96 -14.12
N THR A 383 -11.64 -7.78 -14.75
CA THR A 383 -10.55 -6.95 -14.21
C THR A 383 -10.59 -5.60 -14.94
N ASP A 384 -9.56 -5.27 -15.69
CA ASP A 384 -9.35 -4.09 -16.52
C ASP A 384 -10.09 -4.10 -17.87
N ALA A 385 -11.05 -5.01 -18.09
CA ALA A 385 -11.81 -5.11 -19.34
C ALA A 385 -13.04 -4.17 -19.44
N SER A 386 -13.30 -3.34 -18.43
CA SER A 386 -14.41 -2.37 -18.47
C SER A 386 -14.18 -1.16 -17.55
N PRO A 387 -14.62 0.07 -17.93
CA PRO A 387 -14.55 1.24 -17.07
C PRO A 387 -15.46 1.15 -15.83
N LEU A 388 -16.34 0.13 -15.76
CA LEU A 388 -17.11 -0.19 -14.56
C LEU A 388 -16.22 -0.47 -13.35
N LEU A 389 -15.07 -1.15 -13.55
CA LEU A 389 -14.11 -1.39 -12.48
C LEU A 389 -13.52 -0.06 -12.02
N SER A 390 -13.00 0.77 -12.94
CA SER A 390 -12.40 2.06 -12.61
C SER A 390 -13.37 2.96 -11.85
N LEU A 391 -14.64 3.04 -12.27
CA LEU A 391 -15.67 3.78 -11.55
C LEU A 391 -15.86 3.26 -10.12
N THR A 392 -15.93 1.94 -9.96
CA THR A 392 -16.12 1.31 -8.64
C THR A 392 -14.90 1.52 -7.73
N GLU A 393 -13.69 1.41 -8.28
CA GLU A 393 -12.45 1.70 -7.56
C GLU A 393 -12.35 3.18 -7.19
N LEU A 394 -12.80 4.12 -8.02
CA LEU A 394 -12.84 5.53 -7.66
C LEU A 394 -13.88 5.88 -6.57
N GLY A 395 -14.62 4.88 -6.06
CA GLY A 395 -15.63 5.03 -5.03
C GLY A 395 -17.01 5.42 -5.58
N ALA A 396 -17.21 5.34 -6.90
CA ALA A 396 -18.50 5.61 -7.53
C ALA A 396 -19.43 4.39 -7.45
N THR A 397 -20.72 4.62 -7.28
CA THR A 397 -21.74 3.57 -7.39
C THR A 397 -22.34 3.58 -8.78
N VAL A 398 -22.15 2.50 -9.54
CA VAL A 398 -22.77 2.36 -10.86
C VAL A 398 -24.26 2.09 -10.69
N ARG A 399 -25.10 3.05 -11.08
CA ARG A 399 -26.57 2.93 -11.03
C ARG A 399 -27.13 2.09 -12.18
N THR A 400 -26.66 2.38 -13.38
CA THR A 400 -27.07 1.68 -14.61
C THR A 400 -25.93 1.64 -15.60
N ALA A 401 -25.79 0.54 -16.31
CA ALA A 401 -24.89 0.43 -17.45
C ALA A 401 -25.59 -0.37 -18.55
N THR A 402 -25.71 0.22 -19.73
CA THR A 402 -26.40 -0.36 -20.89
C THR A 402 -25.50 -0.26 -22.12
N PHE A 403 -25.48 -1.30 -22.95
CA PHE A 403 -24.63 -1.37 -24.13
C PHE A 403 -25.46 -1.85 -25.32
N GLU A 404 -25.49 -1.05 -26.37
CA GLU A 404 -26.25 -1.30 -27.61
C GLU A 404 -25.42 -0.78 -28.79
N ASP A 405 -25.45 -1.46 -29.93
CA ASP A 405 -24.80 -1.05 -31.18
C ASP A 405 -23.31 -0.67 -31.04
N GLY A 406 -22.58 -1.32 -30.13
CA GLY A 406 -21.18 -1.00 -29.88
C GLY A 406 -20.95 0.33 -29.14
N ALA A 407 -21.95 0.81 -28.40
CA ALA A 407 -21.82 1.94 -27.50
C ALA A 407 -22.41 1.64 -26.13
N GLY A 408 -21.65 1.94 -25.08
CA GLY A 408 -22.07 1.88 -23.68
C GLY A 408 -22.58 3.24 -23.19
N ARG A 409 -23.62 3.22 -22.36
CA ARG A 409 -24.07 4.35 -21.54
C ARG A 409 -24.01 3.95 -20.08
N LEU A 410 -23.15 4.61 -19.32
CA LEU A 410 -22.93 4.36 -17.89
C LEU A 410 -23.47 5.52 -17.08
N VAL A 411 -24.21 5.23 -16.02
CA VAL A 411 -24.64 6.23 -15.04
C VAL A 411 -24.05 5.82 -13.70
N ALA A 412 -23.22 6.68 -13.14
CA ALA A 412 -22.55 6.45 -11.87
C ALA A 412 -22.81 7.62 -10.92
N GLU A 413 -22.84 7.34 -9.62
CA GLU A 413 -23.00 8.34 -8.57
C GLU A 413 -21.71 8.46 -7.77
N VAL A 414 -21.30 9.69 -7.50
CA VAL A 414 -20.15 10.02 -6.65
C VAL A 414 -20.56 10.97 -5.54
N ALA A 415 -19.76 11.01 -4.48
CA ALA A 415 -19.97 11.94 -3.37
C ALA A 415 -19.87 13.40 -3.88
N PRO A 416 -20.63 14.34 -3.28
CA PRO A 416 -20.68 15.72 -3.77
C PRO A 416 -19.36 16.49 -3.60
N ASP A 417 -18.59 16.13 -2.57
CA ASP A 417 -17.27 16.72 -2.29
C ASP A 417 -16.14 16.06 -3.10
N GLU A 418 -16.46 15.09 -3.96
CA GLU A 418 -15.49 14.39 -4.78
C GLU A 418 -15.07 15.24 -5.98
N ASP A 419 -13.79 15.16 -6.37
CA ASP A 419 -13.34 15.77 -7.61
C ASP A 419 -13.85 14.98 -8.83
N VAL A 420 -15.05 15.36 -9.27
CA VAL A 420 -15.71 14.80 -10.45
C VAL A 420 -14.80 14.82 -11.68
N ARG A 421 -13.93 15.82 -11.84
CA ARG A 421 -13.05 15.88 -13.01
C ARG A 421 -12.00 14.78 -12.93
N ALA A 422 -11.43 14.50 -11.75
CA ALA A 422 -10.46 13.42 -11.58
C ALA A 422 -11.08 12.08 -11.95
N VAL A 423 -12.33 11.86 -11.54
CA VAL A 423 -13.08 10.65 -11.89
C VAL A 423 -13.24 10.52 -13.41
N VAL A 424 -13.61 11.61 -14.08
CA VAL A 424 -13.78 11.63 -15.54
C VAL A 424 -12.46 11.37 -16.25
N GLU A 425 -11.38 12.03 -15.85
CA GLU A 425 -10.06 11.85 -16.46
C GLU A 425 -9.55 10.42 -16.28
N ALA A 426 -9.67 9.85 -15.08
CA ALA A 426 -9.23 8.49 -14.80
C ALA A 426 -9.97 7.48 -15.67
N VAL A 427 -11.29 7.61 -15.80
CA VAL A 427 -12.11 6.72 -16.65
C VAL A 427 -11.77 6.90 -18.14
N SER A 428 -11.61 8.14 -18.60
CA SER A 428 -11.25 8.45 -20.00
C SER A 428 -9.82 8.05 -20.35
N ALA A 429 -8.90 8.03 -19.39
CA ALA A 429 -7.53 7.56 -19.58
C ALA A 429 -7.46 6.03 -19.73
N SER A 430 -8.30 5.29 -19.01
CA SER A 430 -8.38 3.83 -19.08
C SER A 430 -9.03 3.32 -20.37
N PHE A 431 -10.02 4.05 -20.92
CA PHE A 431 -10.75 3.64 -22.13
C PHE A 431 -10.92 4.80 -23.12
N VAL A 432 -10.27 4.66 -24.27
CA VAL A 432 -10.20 5.67 -25.34
C VAL A 432 -11.56 5.79 -26.04
N GLY A 433 -12.13 6.99 -26.03
CA GLY A 433 -13.49 7.23 -26.54
C GLY A 433 -14.57 7.15 -25.46
N THR A 434 -14.17 7.22 -24.18
CA THR A 434 -15.10 7.51 -23.09
C THR A 434 -15.29 9.01 -22.91
N GLU A 435 -16.54 9.46 -22.99
CA GLU A 435 -16.94 10.87 -22.88
C GLU A 435 -17.97 11.08 -21.77
N LEU A 436 -17.81 12.13 -20.96
CA LEU A 436 -18.85 12.56 -20.02
C LEU A 436 -19.97 13.29 -20.79
N LEU A 437 -21.18 12.72 -20.79
CA LEU A 437 -22.37 13.30 -21.40
C LEU A 437 -23.10 14.28 -20.48
N ALA A 438 -23.16 13.98 -19.18
CA ALA A 438 -23.91 14.79 -18.22
C ALA A 438 -23.34 14.69 -16.81
N LYS A 439 -23.43 15.81 -16.07
CA LYS A 439 -23.19 15.92 -14.63
C LYS A 439 -24.43 16.55 -13.99
N ARG A 440 -25.05 15.88 -13.01
CA ARG A 440 -26.26 16.37 -12.33
C ARG A 440 -26.15 16.15 -10.83
N GLU A 441 -26.37 17.19 -10.05
CA GLU A 441 -26.53 17.06 -8.60
C GLU A 441 -27.96 16.60 -8.30
N ARG A 442 -28.09 15.55 -7.47
CA ARG A 442 -29.37 14.98 -7.06
C ARG A 442 -29.45 14.88 -5.56
N HIS A 443 -30.58 15.30 -5.00
CA HIS A 443 -30.91 14.98 -3.62
C HIS A 443 -31.50 13.58 -3.58
N ARG A 444 -30.88 12.68 -2.82
CA ARG A 444 -31.49 11.40 -2.52
C ARG A 444 -32.43 11.59 -1.33
N SER A 445 -33.63 11.02 -1.40
CA SER A 445 -34.40 10.85 -0.17
C SER A 445 -33.75 9.73 0.63
N VAL A 446 -33.09 10.04 1.75
CA VAL A 446 -32.67 9.00 2.70
C VAL A 446 -33.94 8.32 3.20
N GLU A 447 -34.25 7.13 2.69
CA GLU A 447 -35.29 6.30 3.30
C GLU A 447 -34.87 6.04 4.74
N THR A 448 -35.57 6.66 5.68
CA THR A 448 -35.33 6.41 7.09
C THR A 448 -35.59 4.93 7.37
N ALA A 449 -34.93 4.37 8.38
CA ALA A 449 -35.20 2.99 8.80
C ALA A 449 -36.69 2.75 9.11
N GLN A 450 -37.47 3.80 9.40
CA GLN A 450 -38.91 3.76 9.61
C GLN A 450 -39.70 3.68 8.28
N GLU A 451 -39.29 4.39 7.24
CA GLU A 451 -39.89 4.33 5.91
C GLU A 451 -39.64 2.98 5.24
N PHE A 452 -38.40 2.47 5.31
CA PHE A 452 -38.07 1.12 4.84
C PHE A 452 -38.93 0.05 5.53
N ARG A 453 -39.07 0.13 6.87
CA ARG A 453 -39.91 -0.80 7.64
C ARG A 453 -41.39 -0.69 7.28
N SER A 454 -41.87 0.52 7.01
CA SER A 454 -43.26 0.76 6.57
C SER A 454 -43.52 0.17 5.17
N SER A 455 -42.63 0.45 4.21
CA SER A 455 -42.66 -0.10 2.84
C SER A 455 -42.64 -1.64 2.86
N LEU A 456 -41.74 -2.23 3.64
CA LEU A 456 -41.67 -3.68 3.78
C LEU A 456 -42.94 -4.24 4.45
N HIS A 457 -43.53 -3.53 5.41
CA HIS A 457 -44.78 -3.93 6.05
C HIS A 457 -45.94 -4.02 5.06
N GLU A 458 -46.03 -3.08 4.11
CA GLU A 458 -47.03 -3.05 3.04
C GLU A 458 -46.80 -4.16 2.00
N ARG A 459 -45.53 -4.47 1.69
CA ARG A 459 -45.17 -5.51 0.71
C ARG A 459 -45.39 -6.93 1.24
N LEU A 460 -45.23 -7.17 2.55
CA LEU A 460 -45.40 -8.49 3.17
C LEU A 460 -46.88 -8.80 3.44
N THR A 461 -47.33 -9.98 3.03
CA THR A 461 -48.66 -10.46 3.42
C THR A 461 -48.71 -10.76 4.91
N ALA A 462 -49.91 -10.76 5.52
CA ALA A 462 -50.07 -11.09 6.93
C ALA A 462 -49.43 -12.45 7.30
N ARG A 463 -49.59 -13.48 6.45
CA ARG A 463 -48.98 -14.81 6.65
C ARG A 463 -47.46 -14.79 6.57
N GLN A 464 -46.90 -14.07 5.60
CA GLN A 464 -45.45 -13.88 5.45
C GLN A 464 -44.85 -13.17 6.67
N ARG A 465 -45.51 -12.11 7.15
CA ARG A 465 -45.10 -11.34 8.32
C ARG A 465 -45.14 -12.18 9.60
N THR A 466 -46.20 -12.96 9.80
CA THR A 466 -46.33 -13.86 10.94
C THR A 466 -45.24 -14.93 10.92
N ALA A 467 -45.02 -15.58 9.77
CA ALA A 467 -43.97 -16.59 9.62
C ALA A 467 -42.58 -16.01 9.94
N LEU A 468 -42.24 -14.83 9.40
CA LEU A 468 -40.93 -14.19 9.61
C LEU A 468 -40.72 -13.76 11.07
N ARG A 469 -41.78 -13.25 11.74
CA ARG A 469 -41.73 -12.89 13.17
C ARG A 469 -41.57 -14.12 14.08
N VAL A 470 -42.28 -15.20 13.78
CA VAL A 470 -42.19 -16.46 14.54
C VAL A 470 -40.82 -17.10 14.34
N ALA A 471 -40.29 -17.11 13.13
CA ALA A 471 -38.94 -17.60 12.85
C ALA A 471 -37.85 -16.76 13.56
N TYR A 472 -37.97 -15.43 13.57
CA TYR A 472 -37.04 -14.56 14.28
C TYR A 472 -37.05 -14.81 15.79
N HIS A 473 -38.22 -14.78 16.43
CA HIS A 473 -38.32 -14.96 17.88
C HIS A 473 -38.08 -16.41 18.34
N GLY A 474 -38.32 -17.39 17.47
CA GLY A 474 -38.00 -18.79 17.70
C GLY A 474 -36.54 -19.16 17.40
N GLY A 475 -35.66 -18.18 17.14
CA GLY A 475 -34.22 -18.44 16.92
C GLY A 475 -33.88 -19.24 15.66
N TYR A 476 -34.80 -19.34 14.68
CA TYR A 476 -34.59 -20.08 13.43
C TYR A 476 -33.42 -19.54 12.59
N PHE A 477 -33.15 -18.23 12.69
CA PHE A 477 -32.08 -17.57 11.93
C PHE A 477 -30.72 -17.55 12.66
N GLN A 478 -30.64 -18.05 13.90
CA GLN A 478 -29.40 -18.07 14.66
C GLN A 478 -28.51 -19.27 14.29
N SER A 479 -27.22 -19.19 14.63
CA SER A 479 -26.28 -20.31 14.52
C SER A 479 -25.62 -20.57 15.87
N PRO A 480 -25.88 -21.73 16.53
CA PRO A 480 -26.84 -22.77 16.15
C PRO A 480 -28.30 -22.31 16.26
N ARG A 481 -29.23 -23.01 15.60
CA ARG A 481 -30.68 -22.67 15.58
C ARG A 481 -31.37 -23.17 16.85
N ASP A 482 -32.19 -22.34 17.49
CA ASP A 482 -32.97 -22.70 18.68
C ASP A 482 -34.25 -23.50 18.35
N SER A 483 -34.78 -23.35 17.13
CA SER A 483 -35.95 -24.10 16.67
C SER A 483 -35.86 -24.42 15.17
N THR A 484 -36.39 -25.59 14.81
CA THR A 484 -36.47 -26.08 13.43
C THR A 484 -37.67 -25.49 12.69
N ALA A 485 -37.68 -25.61 11.35
CA ALA A 485 -38.83 -25.19 10.56
C ALA A 485 -40.07 -26.04 10.91
N GLU A 486 -39.88 -27.32 11.22
CA GLU A 486 -40.94 -28.24 11.63
C GLU A 486 -41.60 -27.79 12.94
N GLU A 487 -40.82 -27.51 13.99
CA GLU A 487 -41.34 -27.08 15.29
C GLU A 487 -42.11 -25.75 15.20
N LEU A 488 -41.62 -24.82 14.38
CA LEU A 488 -42.29 -23.54 14.15
C LEU A 488 -43.56 -23.68 13.30
N ALA A 489 -43.59 -24.63 12.36
CA ALA A 489 -44.76 -24.91 11.55
C ALA A 489 -45.88 -25.55 12.39
N ASP A 490 -45.51 -26.50 13.26
CA ASP A 490 -46.41 -27.13 14.23
C ASP A 490 -47.01 -26.08 15.18
N GLY A 491 -46.19 -25.16 15.71
CA GLY A 491 -46.65 -24.05 16.55
C GLY A 491 -47.61 -23.08 15.84
N LEU A 492 -47.58 -23.03 14.50
CA LEU A 492 -48.47 -22.22 13.67
C LEU A 492 -49.66 -23.01 13.09
N GLY A 493 -49.75 -24.31 13.34
CA GLY A 493 -50.81 -25.17 12.82
C GLY A 493 -50.79 -25.29 11.28
N ILE A 494 -49.61 -25.19 10.66
CA ILE A 494 -49.42 -25.29 9.21
C ILE A 494 -48.38 -26.36 8.87
N SER A 495 -48.28 -26.78 7.61
CA SER A 495 -47.21 -27.68 7.19
C SER A 495 -45.85 -26.98 7.14
N SER A 496 -44.76 -27.71 7.40
CA SER A 496 -43.37 -27.23 7.21
C SER A 496 -43.15 -26.67 5.79
N SER A 497 -43.74 -27.28 4.76
CA SER A 497 -43.69 -26.76 3.38
C SER A 497 -44.36 -25.39 3.21
N THR A 498 -45.48 -25.15 3.90
CA THR A 498 -46.20 -23.87 3.87
C THR A 498 -45.41 -22.79 4.61
N LEU A 499 -44.79 -23.15 5.74
CA LEU A 499 -43.90 -22.24 6.47
C LEU A 499 -42.70 -21.84 5.58
N HIS A 500 -42.02 -22.80 4.97
CA HIS A 500 -40.89 -22.53 4.06
C HIS A 500 -41.29 -21.66 2.87
N TYR A 501 -42.47 -21.89 2.27
CA TYR A 501 -42.99 -21.04 1.20
C TYR A 501 -43.16 -19.58 1.67
N HIS A 502 -43.79 -19.38 2.83
CA HIS A 502 -44.00 -18.04 3.38
C HIS A 502 -42.68 -17.37 3.80
N LEU A 503 -41.76 -18.11 4.41
CA LEU A 503 -40.44 -17.60 4.79
C LEU A 503 -39.63 -17.21 3.55
N ARG A 504 -39.53 -18.08 2.54
CA ARG A 504 -38.78 -17.78 1.32
C ARG A 504 -39.36 -16.58 0.57
N ALA A 505 -40.68 -16.48 0.48
CA ALA A 505 -41.34 -15.33 -0.14
C ALA A 505 -41.14 -14.03 0.67
N ALA A 506 -41.14 -14.12 2.00
CA ALA A 506 -40.90 -12.98 2.89
C ALA A 506 -39.42 -12.52 2.84
N GLN A 507 -38.48 -13.47 2.89
CA GLN A 507 -37.05 -13.23 2.74
C GLN A 507 -36.73 -12.62 1.37
N TRP A 508 -37.31 -13.16 0.29
CA TRP A 508 -37.14 -12.57 -1.04
C TRP A 508 -37.65 -11.13 -1.07
N LYS A 509 -38.83 -10.83 -0.51
CA LYS A 509 -39.32 -9.44 -0.45
C LYS A 509 -38.46 -8.52 0.41
N LEU A 510 -37.83 -9.05 1.46
CA LEU A 510 -36.91 -8.31 2.32
C LEU A 510 -35.60 -8.01 1.59
N VAL A 511 -34.99 -9.02 0.95
CA VAL A 511 -33.79 -8.87 0.13
C VAL A 511 -34.08 -7.95 -1.06
N ASP A 512 -35.20 -8.15 -1.74
CA ASP A 512 -35.64 -7.30 -2.84
C ASP A 512 -35.90 -5.86 -2.39
N ALA A 513 -36.51 -5.61 -1.23
CA ALA A 513 -36.67 -4.26 -0.70
C ALA A 513 -35.32 -3.62 -0.36
N PHE A 514 -34.40 -4.39 0.22
CA PHE A 514 -33.08 -3.91 0.61
C PHE A 514 -32.22 -3.57 -0.61
N LEU A 515 -32.21 -4.45 -1.61
CA LEU A 515 -31.44 -4.26 -2.85
C LEU A 515 -32.13 -3.29 -3.83
N ARG A 516 -33.47 -3.19 -3.82
CA ARG A 516 -34.23 -2.18 -4.59
C ARG A 516 -34.42 -0.85 -3.87
N GLY A 517 -33.97 -0.68 -2.62
CA GLY A 517 -33.91 0.63 -1.97
C GLY A 517 -33.10 1.61 -2.82
N ASP A 518 -32.04 1.11 -3.46
CA ASP A 518 -31.24 1.78 -4.51
C ASP A 518 -31.98 1.94 -5.86
N ASP A 519 -33.09 1.24 -6.09
CA ASP A 519 -33.84 1.22 -7.35
C ASP A 519 -35.21 1.92 -7.28
N SER A 520 -35.65 2.43 -6.14
CA SER A 520 -36.97 3.07 -6.04
C SER A 520 -37.08 4.34 -6.91
N GLU A 521 -35.94 4.89 -7.35
CA GLU A 521 -35.81 5.90 -8.39
C GLU A 521 -35.95 5.35 -9.82
N ARG A 522 -35.68 4.05 -10.07
CA ARG A 522 -35.74 3.39 -11.40
C ARG A 522 -37.12 3.49 -12.09
N ARG A 523 -38.22 3.72 -11.36
CA ARG A 523 -39.58 3.75 -11.97
C ARG A 523 -40.33 5.08 -11.89
N ARG A 524 -39.92 6.01 -11.01
CA ARG A 524 -40.59 7.33 -10.92
C ARG A 524 -40.17 8.28 -12.05
N GLY A 525 -39.00 8.08 -12.66
CA GLY A 525 -38.57 8.82 -13.85
C GLY A 525 -39.34 8.44 -15.12
N GLU A 526 -39.52 7.14 -15.37
CA GLU A 526 -40.18 6.65 -16.60
C GLU A 526 -41.69 6.94 -16.64
N THR A 527 -42.35 7.06 -15.49
CA THR A 527 -43.79 7.40 -15.45
C THR A 527 -44.08 8.88 -15.63
N ALA A 528 -43.09 9.77 -15.42
CA ALA A 528 -43.26 11.21 -15.62
C ALA A 528 -43.21 11.63 -17.10
N GLU A 529 -42.52 10.86 -17.97
CA GLU A 529 -42.42 11.17 -19.41
C GLU A 529 -43.63 10.71 -20.24
N TRP A 530 -44.49 9.82 -19.72
CA TRP A 530 -45.63 9.26 -20.46
C TRP A 530 -46.99 9.96 -20.24
N HIS A 531 -47.08 10.99 -19.40
CA HIS A 531 -48.34 11.72 -19.16
C HIS A 531 -48.32 13.22 -19.53
N GLY A 532 -47.29 13.69 -20.24
CA GLY A 532 -47.17 15.08 -20.69
C GLY A 532 -47.65 15.37 -22.12
N GLY A 533 -48.50 14.53 -22.72
CA GLY A 533 -48.76 14.58 -24.16
C GLY A 533 -50.20 14.31 -24.60
N SER A 534 -51.22 14.79 -23.88
CA SER A 534 -52.56 14.95 -24.44
C SER A 534 -53.45 15.76 -23.49
N GLU A 535 -53.39 17.09 -23.56
CA GLU A 535 -54.58 17.93 -23.40
C GLU A 535 -54.31 19.41 -23.77
N ALA A 536 -55.26 19.95 -24.54
CA ALA A 536 -55.61 21.37 -24.74
C ALA A 536 -54.83 22.25 -25.76
N ARG A 537 -55.45 22.30 -26.95
CA ARG A 537 -55.82 23.49 -27.78
C ARG A 537 -54.79 24.51 -28.24
#